data_AF-A0A6P0TD27-F1
#
_entry.id   AF-A0A6P0TD27-F1
#
_cell.length_a   1.000
_cell.length_b   1.000
_cell.length_c   1.000
_cell.angle_alpha   90.00
_cell.angle_beta   90.00
_cell.angle_gamma   90.00
#
_symmetry.space_group_name_H-M   'P 1'
#
loop_
_entity.id
_entity.type
_entity.pdbx_description
1 polymer ?
#
loop_
_entity_poly.entity_id
_entity_poly.type
_entity_poly.pdbx_seq_one_letter_code
_entity_poly.pdbx_strand_id
1 'polypeptide(L)'
;MQIDSELIRFFHRLMEKGSPEYCSFSPYIQRLLVQLDLAHVYRPGEIIQASYYRILNSEKRDIPIQSPSLYVRRICLHLLQDLRNIYDDENLTVVSVNKSPDLFHETFPLIDVERETEVLYLALASLSESDRNVLYLRHLCGLSWLEISKALGHQKQIKTTEIPDTAQQGNNALQKLRLAYIRIHEDNN
;
A
#
# COMPACT_ATOMS: atom_id res chain seq x y z
N MET A 1 11.37 7.21 -27.50
CA MET A 1 11.44 7.79 -26.15
C MET A 1 10.08 7.57 -25.52
N GLN A 2 9.91 6.57 -24.67
CA GLN A 2 8.60 6.30 -24.07
C GLN A 2 8.85 5.87 -22.62
N ILE A 3 8.65 6.81 -21.70
CA ILE A 3 8.27 6.44 -20.34
C ILE A 3 6.96 5.67 -20.48
N ASP A 4 6.85 4.55 -19.78
CA ASP A 4 5.68 3.69 -19.85
C ASP A 4 4.41 4.49 -19.55
N SER A 5 3.52 4.59 -20.54
CA SER A 5 2.27 5.34 -20.44
C SER A 5 1.37 4.83 -19.33
N GLU A 6 1.50 3.54 -18.96
CA GLU A 6 0.76 2.93 -17.87
C GLU A 6 1.25 3.43 -16.50
N LEU A 7 2.57 3.58 -16.33
CA LEU A 7 3.16 4.12 -15.12
C LEU A 7 2.75 5.56 -14.86
N ILE A 8 2.77 6.40 -15.90
CA ILE A 8 2.34 7.80 -15.80
C ILE A 8 0.86 7.87 -15.43
N ARG A 9 -0.01 7.06 -16.07
CA ARG A 9 -1.44 6.99 -15.72
C ARG A 9 -1.67 6.51 -14.30
N PHE A 10 -0.90 5.54 -13.83
CA PHE A 10 -0.95 5.09 -12.44
C PHE A 10 -0.60 6.23 -11.47
N PHE A 11 0.42 7.03 -11.77
CA PHE A 11 0.78 8.19 -10.95
C PHE A 11 -0.28 9.27 -10.93
N HIS A 12 -0.92 9.58 -12.06
CA HIS A 12 -2.00 10.56 -12.07
C HIS A 12 -3.14 10.15 -11.13
N ARG A 13 -3.53 8.86 -11.14
CA ARG A 13 -4.50 8.33 -10.18
C ARG A 13 -3.96 8.42 -8.75
N LEU A 14 -2.69 8.09 -8.55
CA LEU A 14 -2.03 8.17 -7.24
C LEU A 14 -1.96 9.60 -6.67
N MET A 15 -1.95 10.63 -7.52
CA MET A 15 -1.89 12.05 -7.11
C MET A 15 -3.27 12.65 -6.86
N GLU A 16 -4.34 12.00 -7.34
CA GLU A 16 -5.71 12.45 -7.15
C GLU A 16 -6.19 12.10 -5.74
N LYS A 17 -6.28 13.12 -4.87
CA LYS A 17 -6.79 12.95 -3.50
C LYS A 17 -8.20 12.38 -3.54
N GLY A 18 -8.41 11.27 -2.84
CA GLY A 18 -9.69 10.54 -2.81
C GLY A 18 -9.77 9.37 -3.80
N SER A 19 -8.79 9.20 -4.68
CA SER A 19 -8.73 8.00 -5.52
C SER A 19 -8.46 6.74 -4.66
N PRO A 20 -8.95 5.56 -5.07
CA PRO A 20 -8.63 4.30 -4.40
C PRO A 20 -7.12 4.03 -4.30
N GLU A 21 -6.36 4.42 -5.33
CA GLU A 21 -4.91 4.36 -5.34
C GLU A 21 -4.30 5.25 -4.25
N TYR A 22 -4.70 6.52 -4.14
CA TYR A 22 -4.20 7.42 -3.11
C TYR A 22 -4.58 6.94 -1.70
N CYS A 23 -5.84 6.57 -1.49
CA CYS A 23 -6.35 6.11 -0.19
C CYS A 23 -5.65 4.83 0.29
N SER A 24 -5.24 3.95 -0.62
CA SER A 24 -4.49 2.73 -0.26
C SER A 24 -2.99 2.96 -0.09
N PHE A 25 -2.41 3.93 -0.80
CA PHE A 25 -0.97 4.15 -0.85
C PHE A 25 -0.49 5.15 0.21
N SER A 26 -1.26 6.19 0.50
CA SER A 26 -0.93 7.20 1.50
C SER A 26 -0.71 6.58 2.90
N PRO A 27 -1.56 5.67 3.41
CA PRO A 27 -1.31 5.00 4.70
C PRO A 27 -0.08 4.08 4.70
N TYR A 28 0.29 3.53 3.55
CA TYR A 28 1.55 2.77 3.42
C TYR A 28 2.76 3.69 3.60
N ILE A 29 2.78 4.84 2.92
CA ILE A 29 3.86 5.82 3.06
C ILE A 29 3.89 6.41 4.48
N GLN A 30 2.74 6.71 5.07
CA GLN A 30 2.66 7.19 6.45
C GLN A 30 3.31 6.22 7.43
N ARG A 31 3.04 4.91 7.29
CA ARG A 31 3.68 3.89 8.13
C ARG A 31 5.20 3.88 7.98
N LEU A 32 5.71 4.01 6.76
CA LEU A 32 7.15 4.08 6.53
C LEU A 32 7.78 5.34 7.13
N LEU A 33 7.11 6.49 7.02
CA LEU A 33 7.55 7.74 7.65
C LEU A 33 7.64 7.61 9.17
N VAL A 34 6.67 6.97 9.81
CA VAL A 34 6.70 6.68 11.25
C VAL A 34 7.84 5.72 11.58
N GLN A 35 8.01 4.63 10.81
CA GLN A 35 9.08 3.64 11.04
C GLN A 35 10.49 4.24 10.91
N LEU A 36 10.66 5.27 10.08
CA LEU A 36 11.94 5.95 9.86
C LEU A 36 12.11 7.20 10.73
N ASP A 37 11.19 7.49 11.65
CA ASP A 37 11.17 8.72 12.45
C ASP A 37 11.32 9.97 11.55
N LEU A 38 10.51 10.02 10.49
CA LEU A 38 10.45 11.11 9.50
C LEU A 38 9.06 11.74 9.42
N ALA A 39 8.08 11.22 10.16
CA ALA A 39 6.68 11.66 10.11
C ALA A 39 6.47 13.11 10.59
N HIS A 40 7.40 13.66 11.38
CA HIS A 40 7.39 15.08 11.79
C HIS A 40 8.02 16.02 10.76
N VAL A 41 8.72 15.47 9.76
CA VAL A 41 9.44 16.25 8.74
C VAL A 41 8.70 16.23 7.41
N TYR A 42 8.18 15.07 7.02
CA TYR A 42 7.59 14.86 5.70
C TYR A 42 6.17 14.30 5.78
N ARG A 43 5.38 14.63 4.78
CA ARG A 43 4.01 14.14 4.60
C ARG A 43 3.94 13.12 3.46
N PRO A 44 3.01 12.15 3.49
CA PRO A 44 2.88 11.15 2.43
C PRO A 44 2.76 11.72 1.02
N GLY A 45 2.02 12.82 0.86
CA GLY A 45 1.84 13.48 -0.44
C GLY A 45 3.16 14.02 -1.02
N GLU A 46 4.06 14.53 -0.18
CA GLU A 46 5.36 15.07 -0.59
C GLU A 46 6.26 13.95 -1.10
N ILE A 47 6.26 12.81 -0.40
CA ILE A 47 7.02 11.62 -0.81
C ILE A 47 6.50 11.07 -2.14
N ILE A 48 5.17 11.00 -2.31
CA ILE A 48 4.55 10.55 -3.57
C ILE A 48 4.94 11.50 -4.70
N GLN A 49 4.83 12.81 -4.50
CA GLN A 49 5.19 13.81 -5.52
C GLN A 49 6.68 13.79 -5.87
N ALA A 50 7.56 13.69 -4.88
CA ALA A 50 9.01 13.59 -5.10
C ALA A 50 9.38 12.28 -5.84
N SER A 51 8.69 11.17 -5.54
CA SER A 51 8.87 9.92 -6.28
C SER A 51 8.48 10.03 -7.75
N TYR A 52 7.44 10.81 -8.06
CA TYR A 52 7.02 11.10 -9.43
C TYR A 52 8.11 11.86 -10.20
N TYR A 53 8.67 12.92 -9.62
CA TYR A 53 9.77 13.67 -10.23
C TYR A 53 11.01 12.80 -10.49
N ARG A 54 11.38 11.93 -9.53
CA ARG A 54 12.48 10.97 -9.73
C ARG A 54 12.24 10.03 -10.91
N ILE A 55 11.00 9.65 -11.15
CA ILE A 55 10.63 8.73 -12.23
C ILE A 55 10.62 9.45 -13.59
N LEU A 56 10.09 10.68 -13.64
CA LEU A 56 10.17 11.52 -14.84
C LEU A 56 11.62 11.79 -15.25
N ASN A 57 12.50 11.99 -14.27
CA ASN A 57 13.92 12.26 -14.49
C ASN A 57 14.78 10.99 -14.61
N SER A 58 14.21 9.80 -14.43
CA SER A 58 14.99 8.56 -14.58
C SER A 58 15.30 8.30 -16.04
N GLU A 59 16.58 8.03 -16.33
CA GLU A 59 17.01 7.69 -17.68
C GLU A 59 16.35 6.41 -18.19
N LYS A 60 16.43 6.22 -19.52
CA LYS A 60 15.82 5.08 -20.23
C LYS A 60 16.17 3.77 -19.53
N ARG A 61 15.14 2.96 -19.30
CA ARG A 61 15.28 1.61 -18.75
C ARG A 61 15.20 0.60 -19.88
N ASP A 62 16.17 -0.29 -19.94
CA ASP A 62 16.15 -1.44 -20.84
C ASP A 62 15.21 -2.57 -20.35
N ILE A 63 14.72 -2.46 -19.11
CA ILE A 63 13.85 -3.45 -18.48
C ILE A 63 12.42 -2.89 -18.37
N PRO A 64 11.41 -3.58 -18.92
CA PRO A 64 10.02 -3.16 -18.84
C PRO A 64 9.50 -3.24 -17.40
N ILE A 65 8.62 -2.30 -17.03
CA ILE A 65 8.02 -2.25 -15.70
C ILE A 65 6.81 -3.19 -15.68
N GLN A 66 6.94 -4.32 -14.99
CA GLN A 66 5.86 -5.31 -14.91
C GLN A 66 4.69 -4.90 -14.01
N SER A 67 4.95 -4.03 -13.01
CA SER A 67 3.91 -3.54 -12.10
C SER A 67 4.21 -2.10 -11.67
N PRO A 68 3.44 -1.11 -12.17
CA PRO A 68 3.58 0.28 -11.77
C PRO A 68 3.52 0.47 -10.25
N SER A 69 2.58 -0.19 -9.58
CA SER A 69 2.38 -0.04 -8.13
C SER A 69 3.61 -0.44 -7.30
N LEU A 70 4.19 -1.63 -7.55
CA LEU A 70 5.39 -2.11 -6.85
C LEU A 70 6.60 -1.23 -7.18
N TYR A 71 6.68 -0.82 -8.43
CA TYR A 71 7.73 0.05 -8.90
C TYR A 71 7.73 1.39 -8.16
N VAL A 72 6.57 2.04 -8.03
CA VAL A 72 6.44 3.28 -7.26
C VAL A 72 6.77 3.07 -5.78
N ARG A 73 6.28 1.98 -5.15
CA ARG A 73 6.62 1.67 -3.75
C ARG A 73 8.13 1.57 -3.54
N ARG A 74 8.83 0.90 -4.45
CA ARG A 74 10.29 0.78 -4.39
C ARG A 74 10.98 2.14 -4.49
N ILE A 75 10.53 3.01 -5.39
CA ILE A 75 11.10 4.35 -5.54
C ILE A 75 10.83 5.20 -4.29
N CYS A 76 9.62 5.16 -3.73
CA CYS A 76 9.31 5.84 -2.47
C CYS A 76 10.16 5.33 -1.31
N LEU A 77 10.38 4.01 -1.21
CA LEU A 77 11.23 3.44 -0.17
C LEU A 77 12.68 3.90 -0.30
N HIS A 78 13.25 3.88 -1.51
CA HIS A 78 14.61 4.39 -1.74
C HIS A 78 14.71 5.88 -1.42
N LEU A 79 13.72 6.67 -1.83
CA LEU A 79 13.66 8.10 -1.50
C LEU A 79 13.64 8.32 0.01
N LEU A 80 12.81 7.58 0.75
CA LEU A 80 12.73 7.69 2.20
C LEU A 80 14.02 7.27 2.91
N GLN A 81 14.72 6.26 2.39
CA GLN A 81 16.04 5.88 2.89
C GLN A 81 17.08 6.99 2.65
N ASP A 82 17.09 7.59 1.46
CA ASP A 82 17.98 8.72 1.16
C ASP A 82 17.70 9.91 2.08
N LEU A 83 16.41 10.25 2.27
CA LEU A 83 15.98 11.32 3.17
C LEU A 83 16.37 11.02 4.62
N ARG A 84 16.28 9.75 5.06
CA ARG A 84 16.71 9.35 6.40
C ARG A 84 18.22 9.55 6.57
N ASN A 85 19.02 9.12 5.60
CA ASN A 85 20.47 9.27 5.66
C ASN A 85 20.87 10.76 5.72
N ILE A 86 20.24 11.61 4.88
CA ILE A 86 20.46 13.06 4.91
C ILE A 86 20.04 13.64 6.27
N TYR A 87 18.88 13.24 6.79
CA TYR A 87 18.40 13.68 8.10
C TYR A 87 19.37 13.28 9.22
N ASP A 88 19.89 12.04 9.21
CA ASP A 88 20.86 11.58 10.20
C ASP A 88 22.18 12.37 10.11
N ASP A 89 22.67 12.63 8.90
CA ASP A 89 23.89 13.42 8.67
C ASP A 89 23.71 14.89 9.11
N GLU A 90 22.55 15.50 8.84
CA GLU A 90 22.26 16.88 9.23
C GLU A 90 22.04 17.02 10.75
N ASN A 91 21.38 16.06 11.40
CA ASN A 91 21.17 16.09 12.87
C ASN A 91 22.42 15.72 13.68
N LEU A 92 23.40 15.03 13.09
CA LEU A 92 24.72 14.88 13.72
C LEU A 92 25.47 16.22 13.83
N THR A 93 25.08 17.23 13.06
CA THR A 93 25.69 18.57 13.08
C THR A 93 24.99 19.55 14.05
N VAL A 94 23.78 19.24 14.52
CA VAL A 94 22.99 20.15 15.36
C VAL A 94 22.60 19.46 16.66
N VAL A 95 23.44 19.64 17.68
CA VAL A 95 23.09 19.34 19.08
C VAL A 95 21.87 20.17 19.49
N SER A 96 20.82 19.47 19.93
CA SER A 96 19.75 19.95 20.82
C SER A 96 19.00 21.22 20.40
N VAL A 97 17.84 21.04 19.77
CA VAL A 97 16.73 21.99 19.95
C VAL A 97 15.49 21.21 20.38
N ASN A 98 15.07 21.49 21.61
CA ASN A 98 13.82 21.09 22.24
C ASN A 98 12.74 20.63 21.25
N LYS A 99 12.51 19.30 21.17
CA LYS A 99 11.31 18.74 20.56
C LYS A 99 10.11 19.18 21.40
N SER A 100 9.50 20.30 21.03
CA SER A 100 8.17 20.68 21.50
C SER A 100 7.18 19.56 21.14
N PRO A 101 6.33 19.07 22.05
CA PRO A 101 5.46 17.91 21.76
C PRO A 101 4.26 18.19 20.82
N ASP A 102 3.97 19.44 20.45
CA ASP A 102 2.58 19.83 20.14
C ASP A 102 2.29 20.41 18.74
N LEU A 103 3.02 20.02 17.69
CA LEU A 103 2.82 20.68 16.37
C LEU A 103 2.57 19.78 15.16
N PHE A 104 2.03 18.57 15.29
CA PHE A 104 1.62 17.80 14.09
C PHE A 104 0.38 16.93 14.29
N HIS A 105 -0.75 17.56 14.62
CA HIS A 105 -2.06 17.02 14.24
C HIS A 105 -2.47 17.64 12.91
N GLU A 106 -1.90 17.13 11.80
CA GLU A 106 -2.74 17.11 10.60
C GLU A 106 -3.86 16.13 10.89
N THR A 107 -5.05 16.67 11.12
CA THR A 107 -6.29 15.94 10.99
C THR A 107 -6.31 15.34 9.60
N PHE A 108 -5.92 14.06 9.52
CA PHE A 108 -6.61 13.10 8.67
C PHE A 108 -8.12 13.41 8.80
N PRO A 109 -8.97 13.18 7.78
CA PRO A 109 -10.36 12.94 8.12
C PRO A 109 -10.31 11.97 9.30
N LEU A 110 -10.97 12.30 10.41
CA LEU A 110 -11.14 11.35 11.50
C LEU A 110 -11.90 10.19 10.84
N ILE A 111 -11.12 9.28 10.26
CA ILE A 111 -11.51 7.93 9.91
C ILE A 111 -11.85 7.42 11.28
N ASP A 112 -13.15 7.43 11.55
CA ASP A 112 -13.70 6.81 12.72
C ASP A 112 -13.28 5.34 12.61
N VAL A 113 -12.17 5.01 13.28
CA VAL A 113 -11.52 3.72 13.14
C VAL A 113 -12.49 2.63 13.55
N GLU A 114 -13.38 2.90 14.51
CA GLU A 114 -14.41 1.98 14.95
C GLU A 114 -15.42 1.75 13.82
N ARG A 115 -15.97 2.83 13.24
CA ARG A 115 -16.88 2.74 12.09
C ARG A 115 -16.25 2.03 10.89
N GLU A 116 -15.01 2.35 10.57
CA GLU A 116 -14.32 1.81 9.39
C GLU A 116 -13.92 0.34 9.60
N THR A 117 -13.61 -0.03 10.83
CA THR A 117 -13.42 -1.41 11.24
C THR A 117 -14.75 -2.18 11.18
N GLU A 118 -15.86 -1.57 11.60
CA GLU A 118 -17.20 -2.17 11.51
C GLU A 118 -17.62 -2.42 10.06
N VAL A 119 -17.46 -1.43 9.18
CA VAL A 119 -17.73 -1.58 7.74
C VAL A 119 -16.87 -2.70 7.14
N LEU A 120 -15.59 -2.78 7.52
CA LEU A 120 -14.72 -3.86 7.08
C LEU A 120 -15.17 -5.23 7.59
N TYR A 121 -15.62 -5.33 8.85
CA TYR A 121 -16.17 -6.58 9.41
C TYR A 121 -17.42 -7.03 8.66
N LEU A 122 -18.35 -6.10 8.37
CA LEU A 122 -19.56 -6.39 7.60
C LEU A 122 -19.23 -6.82 6.17
N ALA A 123 -18.27 -6.14 5.53
CA ALA A 123 -17.80 -6.50 4.20
C ALA A 123 -17.19 -7.90 4.18
N LEU A 124 -16.33 -8.23 5.14
CA LEU A 124 -15.77 -9.58 5.30
C LEU A 124 -16.86 -10.62 5.54
N ALA A 125 -17.88 -10.31 6.35
CA ALA A 125 -18.99 -11.20 6.62
C ALA A 125 -19.81 -11.56 5.36
N SER A 126 -19.90 -10.64 4.39
CA SER A 126 -20.60 -10.90 3.11
C SER A 126 -19.84 -11.81 2.13
N LEU A 127 -18.54 -12.05 2.35
CA LEU A 127 -17.74 -12.91 1.47
C LEU A 127 -18.06 -14.39 1.72
N SER A 128 -17.77 -15.23 0.73
CA SER A 128 -17.83 -16.69 0.93
C SER A 128 -16.76 -17.13 1.95
N GLU A 129 -16.98 -18.24 2.63
CA GLU A 129 -16.00 -18.79 3.58
C GLU A 129 -14.65 -19.07 2.90
N SER A 130 -14.69 -19.58 1.66
CA SER A 130 -13.50 -19.81 0.84
C SER A 130 -12.72 -18.52 0.57
N ASP A 131 -13.40 -17.44 0.17
CA ASP A 131 -12.77 -16.15 -0.08
C ASP A 131 -12.18 -15.55 1.21
N ARG A 132 -12.92 -15.63 2.34
CA ARG A 132 -12.44 -15.19 3.65
C ARG A 132 -11.18 -15.94 4.07
N ASN A 133 -11.16 -17.26 3.93
CA ASN A 133 -10.02 -18.09 4.33
C ASN A 133 -8.76 -17.75 3.53
N VAL A 134 -8.88 -17.53 2.22
CA VAL A 134 -7.74 -17.09 1.38
C VAL A 134 -7.20 -15.74 1.86
N LEU A 135 -8.09 -14.78 2.12
CA LEU A 135 -7.69 -13.45 2.61
C LEU A 135 -7.05 -13.51 4.00
N TYR A 136 -7.61 -14.32 4.91
CA TYR A 136 -7.07 -14.55 6.25
C TYR A 136 -5.64 -15.10 6.16
N LEU A 137 -5.44 -16.20 5.42
CA LEU A 137 -4.13 -16.83 5.28
C LEU A 137 -3.12 -15.89 4.61
N ARG A 138 -3.56 -15.09 3.64
CA ARG A 138 -2.67 -14.16 2.92
C ARG A 138 -2.28 -12.94 3.74
N HIS A 139 -3.23 -12.29 4.39
CA HIS A 139 -3.03 -10.97 4.97
C HIS A 139 -2.86 -10.97 6.49
N LEU A 140 -3.41 -11.96 7.19
CA LEU A 140 -3.26 -12.09 8.64
C LEU A 140 -2.16 -13.11 9.00
N CYS A 141 -2.10 -14.25 8.33
CA CYS A 141 -1.03 -15.23 8.56
C CYS A 141 0.23 -14.97 7.73
N GLY A 142 0.17 -14.09 6.72
CA GLY A 142 1.33 -13.72 5.90
C GLY A 142 1.85 -14.82 4.98
N LEU A 143 1.05 -15.87 4.71
CA LEU A 143 1.48 -17.00 3.89
C LEU A 143 1.67 -16.62 2.42
N SER A 144 2.64 -17.25 1.76
CA SER A 144 2.80 -17.21 0.30
C SER A 144 1.67 -17.99 -0.40
N TRP A 145 1.42 -17.70 -1.68
CA TRP A 145 0.39 -18.41 -2.45
C TRP A 145 0.61 -19.93 -2.51
N LEU A 146 1.88 -20.37 -2.49
CA LEU A 146 2.23 -21.78 -2.43
C LEU A 146 1.81 -22.40 -1.09
N GLU A 147 2.03 -21.71 0.01
CA GLU A 147 1.65 -22.17 1.35
C GLU A 147 0.14 -22.14 1.53
N ILE A 148 -0.55 -21.15 0.96
CA ILE A 148 -2.02 -21.07 0.96
C ILE A 148 -2.62 -22.24 0.17
N SER A 149 -2.10 -22.51 -1.03
CA SER A 149 -2.53 -23.63 -1.88
C SER A 149 -2.37 -24.98 -1.15
N LYS A 150 -1.25 -25.15 -0.41
CA LYS A 150 -1.03 -26.31 0.47
C LYS A 150 -2.04 -26.37 1.62
N ALA A 151 -2.28 -25.26 2.30
CA ALA A 151 -3.14 -25.17 3.48
C ALA A 151 -4.63 -25.40 3.17
N LEU A 152 -5.09 -24.99 1.99
CA LEU A 152 -6.49 -25.11 1.57
C LEU A 152 -6.85 -26.48 0.97
N GLY A 153 -5.91 -27.43 0.92
CA GLY A 153 -6.26 -28.83 0.73
C GLY A 153 -6.16 -29.38 -0.71
N HIS A 154 -5.10 -29.08 -1.45
CA HIS A 154 -4.59 -30.08 -2.39
C HIS A 154 -3.63 -31.06 -1.67
N GLN A 155 -4.18 -31.87 -0.75
CA GLN A 155 -3.48 -33.01 -0.13
C GLN A 155 -3.15 -34.15 -1.12
N LYS A 156 -3.48 -34.00 -2.41
CA LYS A 156 -3.02 -34.86 -3.50
C LYS A 156 -2.01 -34.08 -4.32
N GLN A 157 -0.75 -34.55 -4.36
CA GLN A 157 0.34 -34.13 -5.26
C GLN A 157 0.06 -32.83 -6.04
N ILE A 158 0.40 -31.70 -5.43
CA ILE A 158 0.23 -30.37 -6.01
C ILE A 158 0.93 -30.31 -7.37
N LYS A 159 0.15 -30.14 -8.43
CA LYS A 159 0.69 -29.78 -9.74
C LYS A 159 0.93 -28.28 -9.77
N THR A 160 2.01 -27.83 -10.41
CA THR A 160 2.40 -26.42 -10.54
C THR A 160 1.29 -25.52 -11.11
N THR A 161 0.28 -26.11 -11.75
CA THR A 161 -0.90 -25.46 -12.32
C THR A 161 -1.89 -24.90 -11.29
N GLU A 162 -1.83 -25.28 -10.01
CA GLU A 162 -2.79 -24.85 -8.97
C GLU A 162 -2.39 -23.53 -8.26
N ILE A 163 -1.13 -23.08 -8.42
CA ILE A 163 -0.64 -21.82 -7.84
C ILE A 163 -1.27 -20.58 -8.52
N PRO A 164 -1.35 -20.51 -9.87
CA PRO A 164 -2.05 -19.42 -10.55
C PRO A 164 -3.52 -19.32 -10.13
N ASP A 165 -4.20 -20.46 -9.95
CA ASP A 165 -5.61 -20.52 -9.55
C ASP A 165 -5.82 -19.97 -8.13
N THR A 166 -4.94 -20.33 -7.19
CA THR A 166 -5.02 -19.83 -5.80
C THR A 166 -4.77 -18.31 -5.74
N ALA A 167 -3.80 -17.80 -6.51
CA ALA A 167 -3.54 -16.37 -6.59
C ALA A 167 -4.70 -15.61 -7.27
N GLN A 168 -5.27 -16.19 -8.33
CA GLN A 168 -6.46 -15.64 -9.00
C GLN A 168 -7.66 -15.61 -8.05
N GLN A 169 -7.88 -16.68 -7.28
CA GLN A 169 -8.90 -16.73 -6.24
C GLN A 169 -8.68 -15.65 -5.19
N GLY A 170 -7.45 -15.44 -4.72
CA GLY A 170 -7.12 -14.36 -3.78
C GLY A 170 -7.38 -12.96 -4.32
N ASN A 171 -7.03 -12.71 -5.58
CA ASN A 171 -7.34 -11.44 -6.25
C ASN A 171 -8.84 -11.21 -6.40
N ASN A 172 -9.58 -12.25 -6.81
CA ASN A 172 -11.04 -12.20 -6.92
C ASN A 172 -11.69 -11.95 -5.55
N ALA A 173 -11.22 -12.60 -4.49
CA ALA A 173 -11.68 -12.39 -3.12
C ALA A 173 -11.43 -10.94 -2.67
N LEU A 174 -10.25 -10.39 -2.94
CA LEU A 174 -9.92 -9.00 -2.63
C LEU A 174 -10.82 -8.01 -3.39
N GLN A 175 -11.12 -8.29 -4.66
CA GLN A 175 -12.03 -7.46 -5.45
C GLN A 175 -13.45 -7.49 -4.89
N LYS A 176 -13.96 -8.67 -4.52
CA LYS A 176 -15.27 -8.80 -3.84
C LYS A 176 -15.29 -8.03 -2.52
N LEU A 177 -14.23 -8.12 -1.72
CA LEU A 177 -14.13 -7.38 -0.46
C LEU A 177 -14.20 -5.87 -0.69
N ARG A 178 -13.48 -5.35 -1.69
CA ARG A 178 -13.54 -3.91 -2.03
C ARG A 178 -14.93 -3.47 -2.45
N LEU A 179 -15.60 -4.25 -3.30
CA LEU A 179 -16.96 -3.94 -3.74
C LEU A 179 -17.96 -3.98 -2.58
N ALA A 180 -17.86 -4.97 -1.71
CA ALA A 180 -18.69 -5.08 -0.51
C ALA A 180 -18.46 -3.90 0.45
N TYR A 181 -17.20 -3.54 0.68
CA TYR A 181 -16.83 -2.41 1.51
C TYR A 181 -17.38 -1.09 0.97
N ILE A 182 -17.21 -0.80 -0.32
CA ILE A 182 -17.76 0.42 -0.95
C ILE A 182 -19.27 0.47 -0.80
N ARG A 183 -19.97 -0.63 -1.12
CA ARG A 183 -21.43 -0.70 -1.01
C ARG A 183 -21.92 -0.42 0.41
N ILE A 184 -21.33 -1.06 1.40
CA ILE A 184 -21.73 -0.89 2.81
C ILE A 184 -21.37 0.51 3.31
N HIS A 185 -20.28 1.09 2.81
CA HIS A 185 -19.89 2.46 3.13
C HIS A 185 -20.88 3.49 2.55
N GLU A 186 -21.33 3.28 1.30
CA GLU A 186 -22.36 4.08 0.65
C GLU A 186 -23.74 3.95 1.31
N ASP A 187 -24.11 2.74 1.75
CA ASP A 187 -25.40 2.48 2.42
C ASP A 187 -25.48 3.11 3.84
N ASN A 188 -24.33 3.42 4.46
CA ASN A 188 -24.23 3.95 5.83
C ASN A 188 -23.92 5.46 5.90
N ASN A 189 -23.81 6.16 4.77
CA ASN A 189 -23.65 7.62 4.68
C ASN A 189 -24.95 8.30 4.28
#